data_AF-A0A1M7E7Q0-F1
#
_entry.id   AF-A0A1M7E7Q0-F1
#
_cell.length_a   1.000
_cell.length_b   1.000
_cell.length_c   1.000
_cell.angle_alpha   90.00
_cell.angle_beta   90.00
_cell.angle_gamma   90.00
#
_symmetry.space_group_name_H-M   'P 1'
#
loop_
_entity.id
_entity.type
_entity.pdbx_description
1 polymer ?
#
loop_
_entity_poly.entity_id
_entity_poly.type
_entity_poly.pdbx_seq_one_letter_code
_entity_poly.pdbx_strand_id
1 'polypeptide(L)'
;MHPLLPPALEKAAQLFQKYIFNDWSALGFLMVLFLIDTLLGMARSFKQGRFHSRGMRQMFTKLRDYGVGIVVAHVFSSIEIDGSRVPWADYMSLGVKFTIYLFILIIEAKSIDENLRGLGGMGLPMPKFLRQGMTDWEETGSFRSKVPPEELAPAAPEPMLESELPPLPAPPALREVSI
;
A
#
# COMPACT_ATOMS: atom_id res chain seq x y z
N MET A 1 -33.17 -8.08 -27.25
CA MET A 1 -31.96 -8.74 -26.68
C MET A 1 -32.40 -9.41 -25.39
N HIS A 2 -32.36 -10.74 -25.33
CA HIS A 2 -32.63 -11.47 -24.09
C HIS A 2 -31.60 -11.05 -23.02
N PRO A 3 -31.98 -10.84 -21.76
CA PRO A 3 -31.00 -10.72 -20.70
C PRO A 3 -30.18 -12.01 -20.66
N LEU A 4 -28.89 -11.92 -20.99
CA LEU A 4 -27.95 -13.03 -20.96
C LEU A 4 -27.67 -13.51 -19.53
N LEU A 5 -28.16 -12.77 -18.51
CA LEU A 5 -27.94 -13.02 -17.10
C LEU A 5 -29.26 -13.20 -16.35
N PRO A 6 -29.31 -14.06 -15.32
CA PRO A 6 -30.45 -14.13 -14.40
C PRO A 6 -30.73 -12.77 -13.75
N PRO A 7 -32.00 -12.39 -13.49
CA PRO A 7 -32.36 -11.09 -12.90
C PRO A 7 -31.66 -10.78 -11.57
N ALA A 8 -31.36 -11.82 -10.78
CA ALA A 8 -30.62 -11.68 -9.53
C ALA A 8 -29.17 -11.22 -9.76
N LEU A 9 -28.53 -11.71 -10.82
CA LEU A 9 -27.15 -11.35 -11.16
C LEU A 9 -27.08 -9.93 -11.73
N GLU A 10 -28.07 -9.51 -12.52
CA GLU A 10 -28.17 -8.12 -12.99
C GLU A 10 -28.30 -7.14 -11.81
N LYS A 11 -29.17 -7.45 -10.84
CA LYS A 11 -29.29 -6.65 -9.61
C LYS A 11 -27.98 -6.62 -8.82
N ALA A 12 -27.32 -7.76 -8.67
CA ALA A 12 -26.02 -7.82 -7.99
C ALA A 12 -24.96 -6.97 -8.71
N ALA A 13 -24.90 -7.02 -10.05
CA ALA A 13 -23.98 -6.22 -10.85
C ALA A 13 -24.26 -4.71 -10.72
N GLN A 14 -25.54 -4.31 -10.70
CA GLN A 14 -25.93 -2.91 -10.48
C GLN A 14 -25.53 -2.42 -9.09
N LEU A 15 -25.75 -3.23 -8.05
CA LEU A 15 -25.34 -2.90 -6.68
C LEU A 15 -23.81 -2.82 -6.57
N PHE A 16 -23.09 -3.74 -7.22
CA PHE A 16 -21.63 -3.72 -7.28
C PHE A 16 -21.13 -2.43 -7.95
N GLN A 17 -21.69 -2.07 -9.10
CA GLN A 17 -21.28 -0.86 -9.82
C GLN A 17 -21.59 0.42 -9.02
N LYS A 18 -22.71 0.43 -8.30
CA LYS A 18 -23.09 1.59 -7.48
C LYS A 18 -22.18 1.73 -6.26
N TYR A 19 -21.95 0.67 -5.51
CA TYR A 19 -21.33 0.77 -4.17
C TYR A 19 -19.87 0.36 -4.10
N ILE A 20 -19.38 -0.45 -5.06
CA ILE A 20 -18.03 -1.01 -5.00
C ILE A 20 -17.13 -0.38 -6.06
N PHE A 21 -17.51 -0.44 -7.33
CA PHE A 21 -16.66 0.05 -8.41
C PHE A 21 -17.36 0.16 -9.76
N ASN A 22 -17.17 1.26 -10.49
CA ASN A 22 -17.67 1.42 -11.87
C ASN A 22 -16.64 1.87 -12.92
N ASP A 23 -15.37 2.10 -12.57
CA ASP A 23 -14.37 2.68 -13.47
C ASP A 23 -13.49 1.62 -14.19
N TRP A 24 -14.13 0.81 -15.03
CA TRP A 24 -13.45 -0.30 -15.72
C TRP A 24 -12.28 0.14 -16.62
N SER A 25 -12.32 1.37 -17.14
CA SER A 25 -11.23 1.94 -17.93
C SER A 25 -9.99 2.18 -17.08
N ALA A 26 -10.13 2.82 -15.92
CA ALA A 26 -9.01 3.02 -15.01
C ALA A 26 -8.42 1.69 -14.52
N LEU A 27 -9.29 0.70 -14.22
CA LEU A 27 -8.85 -0.65 -13.86
C LEU A 27 -8.06 -1.30 -15.00
N GLY A 28 -8.52 -1.16 -16.26
CA GLY A 28 -7.82 -1.70 -17.42
C GLY A 28 -6.39 -1.17 -17.55
N PHE A 29 -6.19 0.15 -17.39
CA PHE A 29 -4.84 0.74 -17.41
C PHE A 29 -3.96 0.26 -16.25
N LEU A 30 -4.51 0.15 -15.04
CA LEU A 30 -3.79 -0.40 -13.89
C LEU A 30 -3.37 -1.86 -14.11
N MET A 31 -4.25 -2.66 -14.71
CA MET A 31 -3.95 -4.06 -15.04
C MET A 31 -2.81 -4.18 -16.05
N VAL A 32 -2.72 -3.29 -17.03
CA VAL A 32 -1.58 -3.29 -17.97
C VAL A 32 -0.27 -3.04 -17.23
N LEU A 33 -0.22 -2.03 -16.35
CA LEU A 33 0.99 -1.75 -15.56
C LEU A 33 1.36 -2.90 -14.63
N PHE A 34 0.37 -3.46 -13.94
CA PHE A 34 0.56 -4.62 -13.06
C PHE A 34 1.11 -5.84 -13.79
N LEU A 35 0.62 -6.11 -15.01
CA LEU A 35 1.14 -7.19 -15.83
C LEU A 35 2.58 -6.94 -16.27
N ILE A 36 2.92 -5.72 -16.69
CA ILE A 36 4.28 -5.35 -17.06
C ILE A 36 5.22 -5.55 -15.86
N ASP A 37 4.87 -5.03 -14.68
CA ASP A 37 5.66 -5.19 -13.47
C ASP A 37 5.84 -6.67 -13.10
N THR A 38 4.76 -7.45 -13.13
CA THR A 38 4.80 -8.87 -12.81
C THR A 38 5.72 -9.64 -13.76
N LEU A 39 5.64 -9.36 -15.07
CA LEU A 39 6.50 -9.98 -16.07
C LEU A 39 7.96 -9.60 -15.87
N LEU A 40 8.25 -8.33 -15.56
CA LEU A 40 9.62 -7.86 -15.29
C LEU A 40 10.18 -8.46 -14.00
N GLY A 41 9.37 -8.53 -12.93
CA GLY A 41 9.75 -9.16 -11.67
C GLY A 41 10.01 -10.66 -11.83
N MET A 42 9.21 -11.34 -12.66
CA MET A 42 9.40 -12.75 -13.01
C MET A 42 10.69 -12.94 -13.82
N ALA A 43 10.90 -12.12 -14.86
CA ALA A 43 12.11 -12.16 -15.67
C ALA A 43 13.38 -11.94 -14.83
N ARG A 44 13.34 -10.96 -13.90
CA ARG A 44 14.42 -10.69 -12.95
C ARG A 44 14.68 -11.90 -12.05
N SER A 45 13.63 -12.49 -11.47
CA SER A 45 13.75 -13.64 -10.58
C SER A 45 14.32 -14.87 -11.31
N PHE A 46 13.91 -15.07 -12.56
CA PHE A 46 14.44 -16.12 -13.43
C PHE A 46 15.93 -15.91 -13.72
N LYS A 47 16.34 -14.69 -14.10
CA LYS A 47 17.76 -14.33 -14.33
C LYS A 47 18.63 -14.57 -13.09
N GLN A 48 18.07 -14.36 -11.89
CA GLN A 48 18.79 -14.54 -10.63
C GLN A 48 18.75 -15.99 -10.10
N GLY A 49 18.06 -16.91 -10.80
CA GLY A 49 17.90 -18.30 -10.35
C GLY A 49 17.10 -18.44 -9.06
N ARG A 50 16.31 -17.43 -8.68
CA ARG A 50 15.61 -17.35 -7.38
C ARG A 50 14.10 -17.32 -7.58
N PHE A 51 13.54 -18.38 -8.15
CA PHE A 51 12.08 -18.53 -8.22
C PHE A 51 11.53 -18.92 -6.85
N HIS A 52 11.03 -17.94 -6.08
CA HIS A 52 10.50 -18.17 -4.73
C HIS A 52 9.02 -17.78 -4.66
N SER A 53 8.25 -18.55 -3.87
CA SER A 53 6.84 -18.28 -3.53
C SER A 53 6.60 -16.88 -2.94
N ARG A 54 7.66 -16.25 -2.40
CA ARG A 54 7.64 -14.88 -1.88
C ARG A 54 7.22 -13.84 -2.93
N GLY A 55 7.68 -13.98 -4.18
CA GLY A 55 7.30 -13.05 -5.26
C GLY A 55 5.81 -13.15 -5.62
N MET A 56 5.28 -14.37 -5.65
CA MET A 56 3.85 -14.60 -5.88
C MET A 56 2.99 -14.05 -4.73
N ARG A 57 3.43 -14.19 -3.48
CA ARG A 57 2.74 -13.57 -2.34
C ARG A 57 2.69 -12.04 -2.47
N GLN A 58 3.80 -11.42 -2.88
CA GLN A 58 3.88 -9.97 -3.05
C GLN A 58 2.93 -9.46 -4.14
N MET A 59 2.77 -10.21 -5.24
CA MET A 59 1.79 -9.93 -6.29
C MET A 59 0.36 -9.90 -5.73
N PHE A 60 -0.04 -10.91 -4.94
CA PHE A 60 -1.37 -10.93 -4.31
C PHE A 60 -1.56 -9.81 -3.29
N THR A 61 -0.51 -9.46 -2.54
CA THR A 61 -0.53 -8.32 -1.61
C THR A 61 -0.80 -7.01 -2.35
N LYS A 62 -0.08 -6.73 -3.45
CA LYS A 62 -0.33 -5.56 -4.30
C LYS A 62 -1.77 -5.53 -4.82
N LEU A 63 -2.25 -6.65 -5.36
CA LEU A 63 -3.61 -6.74 -5.91
C LEU A 63 -4.68 -6.44 -4.85
N ARG A 64 -4.52 -6.98 -3.64
CA ARG A 64 -5.39 -6.69 -2.49
C ARG A 64 -5.34 -5.22 -2.12
N ASP A 65 -4.15 -4.66 -1.91
CA ASP A 65 -3.97 -3.30 -1.39
C ASP A 65 -4.46 -2.25 -2.40
N TYR A 66 -4.15 -2.44 -3.69
CA TYR A 66 -4.66 -1.58 -4.76
C TYR A 66 -6.17 -1.73 -4.93
N GLY A 67 -6.69 -2.97 -4.85
CA GLY A 67 -8.14 -3.22 -4.89
C GLY A 67 -8.89 -2.49 -3.78
N VAL A 68 -8.38 -2.55 -2.55
CA VAL A 68 -8.94 -1.80 -1.40
C VAL A 68 -8.87 -0.30 -1.66
N GLY A 69 -7.73 0.22 -2.12
CA GLY A 69 -7.56 1.64 -2.43
C GLY A 69 -8.57 2.15 -3.47
N ILE A 70 -8.78 1.39 -4.55
CA ILE A 70 -9.74 1.74 -5.60
C ILE A 70 -11.18 1.74 -5.09
N VAL A 71 -11.57 0.75 -4.28
CA VAL A 71 -12.90 0.71 -3.65
C VAL A 71 -13.09 1.90 -2.71
N VAL A 72 -12.08 2.24 -1.91
CA VAL A 72 -12.10 3.43 -1.06
C VAL A 72 -12.28 4.69 -1.91
N ALA A 73 -11.51 4.84 -2.98
CA ALA A 73 -11.64 5.98 -3.91
C ALA A 73 -13.05 6.06 -4.49
N HIS A 74 -13.63 4.93 -4.89
CA HIS A 74 -14.99 4.84 -5.41
C HIS A 74 -16.03 5.30 -4.37
N VAL A 75 -15.97 4.74 -3.16
CA VAL A 75 -16.90 5.06 -2.07
C VAL A 75 -16.84 6.53 -1.71
N PHE A 76 -15.65 7.08 -1.47
CA PHE A 76 -15.48 8.51 -1.13
C PHE A 76 -15.99 9.44 -2.24
N SER A 77 -15.80 9.05 -3.50
CA SER A 77 -16.26 9.83 -4.66
C SER A 77 -17.76 9.71 -4.97
N SER A 78 -18.46 8.82 -4.27
CA SER A 78 -19.87 8.48 -4.51
C SER A 78 -20.78 8.88 -3.34
N ILE A 79 -20.26 9.63 -2.36
CA ILE A 79 -21.04 10.07 -1.20
C ILE A 79 -22.07 11.11 -1.64
N GLU A 80 -23.34 10.82 -1.34
CA GLU A 80 -24.49 11.71 -1.49
C GLU A 80 -25.11 11.92 -0.11
N ILE A 81 -25.50 13.16 0.21
CA ILE A 81 -26.17 13.51 1.46
C ILE A 81 -27.62 13.84 1.09
N ASP A 82 -28.58 13.13 1.67
CA ASP A 82 -30.02 13.26 1.38
C ASP A 82 -30.36 13.15 -0.12
N GLY A 83 -29.64 12.29 -0.84
CA GLY A 83 -29.82 12.09 -2.28
C GLY A 83 -29.35 13.25 -3.15
N SER A 84 -28.65 14.23 -2.57
CA SER A 84 -28.07 15.37 -3.27
C SER A 84 -26.55 15.40 -3.11
N ARG A 85 -25.85 15.77 -4.19
CA ARG A 85 -24.42 16.08 -4.11
C ARG A 85 -24.22 17.49 -3.58
N VAL A 86 -23.30 17.65 -2.62
CA VAL A 86 -22.89 18.98 -2.15
C VAL A 86 -22.10 19.72 -3.24
N PRO A 87 -22.12 21.07 -3.30
CA PRO A 87 -21.53 21.83 -4.42
C PRO A 87 -20.04 21.59 -4.68
N TRP A 88 -19.28 21.16 -3.67
CA TRP A 88 -17.84 20.83 -3.78
C TRP A 88 -17.56 19.32 -3.88
N ALA A 89 -18.60 18.48 -3.91
CA ALA A 89 -18.45 17.03 -3.94
C ALA A 89 -17.66 16.56 -5.16
N ASP A 90 -17.87 17.17 -6.33
CA ASP A 90 -17.20 16.74 -7.56
C ASP A 90 -15.69 17.02 -7.52
N TYR A 91 -15.28 18.17 -6.97
CA TYR A 91 -13.87 18.49 -6.78
C TYR A 91 -13.21 17.58 -5.76
N MET A 92 -13.88 17.29 -4.64
CA MET A 92 -13.38 16.37 -3.62
C MET A 92 -13.27 14.94 -4.17
N SER A 93 -14.30 14.49 -4.88
CA SER A 93 -14.34 13.19 -5.56
C SER A 93 -13.21 13.03 -6.56
N LEU A 94 -12.98 14.04 -7.40
CA LEU A 94 -11.88 14.06 -8.35
C LEU A 94 -10.53 14.05 -7.63
N GLY A 95 -10.36 14.86 -6.58
CA GLY A 95 -9.12 14.95 -5.81
C GLY A 95 -8.76 13.63 -5.11
N VAL A 96 -9.73 12.98 -4.45
CA VAL A 96 -9.51 11.70 -3.77
C VAL A 96 -9.18 10.60 -4.78
N LYS A 97 -9.97 10.47 -5.85
CA LYS A 97 -9.69 9.52 -6.93
C LYS A 97 -8.31 9.76 -7.51
N PHE A 98 -8.03 10.97 -7.98
CA PHE A 98 -6.75 11.33 -8.58
C PHE A 98 -5.59 10.98 -7.64
N THR A 99 -5.68 11.32 -6.36
CA THR A 99 -4.63 11.05 -5.37
C THR A 99 -4.37 9.55 -5.21
N ILE A 100 -5.42 8.75 -5.03
CA ILE A 100 -5.28 7.29 -4.84
C ILE A 100 -4.74 6.62 -6.10
N TYR A 101 -5.30 6.95 -7.27
CA TYR A 101 -4.82 6.41 -8.55
C TYR A 101 -3.37 6.81 -8.80
N LEU A 102 -3.02 8.08 -8.62
CA LEU A 102 -1.65 8.56 -8.78
C LEU A 102 -0.69 7.84 -7.84
N PHE A 103 -1.09 7.61 -6.59
CA PHE A 103 -0.27 6.91 -5.61
C PHE A 103 0.01 5.46 -6.03
N ILE A 104 -1.01 4.72 -6.48
CA ILE A 104 -0.85 3.37 -7.03
C ILE A 104 0.10 3.39 -8.24
N LEU A 105 -0.08 4.35 -9.15
CA LEU A 105 0.76 4.49 -10.34
C LEU A 105 2.22 4.77 -10.00
N ILE A 106 2.49 5.61 -8.99
CA ILE A 106 3.85 5.93 -8.53
C ILE A 106 4.53 4.68 -7.95
N ILE A 107 3.83 3.92 -7.10
CA ILE A 107 4.36 2.66 -6.54
C ILE A 107 4.69 1.67 -7.67
N GLU A 108 3.81 1.55 -8.65
CA GLU A 108 4.01 0.59 -9.74
C GLU A 108 5.15 1.02 -10.68
N ALA A 109 5.24 2.31 -10.99
CA ALA A 109 6.35 2.87 -11.78
C ALA A 109 7.70 2.64 -11.09
N LYS A 110 7.78 2.79 -9.76
CA LYS A 110 8.99 2.49 -8.99
C LYS A 110 9.35 1.02 -9.08
N SER A 111 8.39 0.12 -8.87
CA SER A 111 8.57 -1.33 -8.96
C SER A 111 9.11 -1.75 -10.34
N ILE A 112 8.57 -1.16 -11.41
CA ILE A 112 9.04 -1.36 -12.79
C ILE A 112 10.47 -0.86 -12.97
N ASP A 113 10.81 0.34 -12.48
CA ASP A 113 12.17 0.90 -12.53
C ASP A 113 13.19 -0.03 -11.85
N GLU A 114 12.87 -0.53 -10.66
CA GLU A 114 13.72 -1.46 -9.91
C GLU A 114 13.91 -2.78 -10.64
N ASN A 115 12.86 -3.33 -11.23
CA ASN A 115 12.95 -4.57 -11.99
C ASN A 115 13.78 -4.40 -13.27
N LEU A 116 13.61 -3.30 -14.01
CA LEU A 116 14.43 -2.98 -15.18
C LEU A 116 15.92 -2.83 -14.83
N ARG A 117 16.22 -2.15 -13.73
CA ARG A 117 17.60 -1.99 -13.23
C ARG A 117 18.19 -3.31 -12.77
N GLY A 118 17.41 -4.13 -12.08
CA GLY A 118 17.80 -5.49 -11.67
C GLY A 118 18.11 -6.43 -12.84
N LEU A 119 17.53 -6.16 -14.01
CA LEU A 119 17.83 -6.85 -15.26
C LEU A 119 19.10 -6.33 -15.97
N GLY A 120 19.70 -5.25 -15.47
CA GLY A 120 20.90 -4.62 -16.05
C GLY A 120 20.59 -3.44 -16.97
N GLY A 121 19.34 -2.98 -17.04
CA GLY A 121 18.95 -1.78 -17.79
C GLY A 121 19.16 -0.48 -17.00
N MET A 122 18.94 0.66 -17.66
CA MET A 122 19.07 1.99 -17.01
C MET A 122 17.87 2.38 -16.11
N GLY A 123 16.84 1.53 -16.06
CA GLY A 123 15.55 1.87 -15.45
C GLY A 123 14.65 2.69 -16.37
N LEU A 124 13.58 3.24 -15.80
CA LEU A 124 12.72 4.21 -16.49
C LEU A 124 13.47 5.56 -16.64
N PRO A 125 13.15 6.37 -17.66
CA PRO A 125 13.74 7.70 -17.87
C PRO A 125 13.19 8.73 -16.86
N MET A 126 13.36 8.46 -15.56
CA MET A 126 12.88 9.31 -14.48
C MET A 126 13.99 10.25 -14.00
N PRO A 127 13.70 11.54 -13.74
CA PRO A 127 14.61 12.44 -13.06
C PRO A 127 15.13 11.87 -11.73
N LYS A 128 16.41 12.10 -11.40
CA LYS A 128 17.05 11.55 -10.19
C LYS A 128 16.33 11.95 -8.91
N PHE A 129 15.83 13.19 -8.84
CA PHE A 129 15.11 13.70 -7.66
C PHE A 129 13.78 12.97 -7.40
N LEU A 130 13.07 12.54 -8.46
CA LEU A 130 11.85 11.75 -8.30
C LEU A 130 12.18 10.36 -7.78
N ARG A 131 13.23 9.73 -8.33
CA ARG A 131 13.71 8.44 -7.85
C ARG A 131 14.10 8.48 -6.38
N GLN A 132 14.89 9.48 -5.98
CA GLN A 132 15.28 9.68 -4.59
C GLN A 132 14.07 9.92 -3.69
N GLY A 133 13.15 10.82 -4.07
CA GLY A 133 11.95 11.09 -3.27
C GLY A 133 11.07 9.85 -3.05
N MET A 134 10.96 8.95 -4.04
CA MET A 134 10.23 7.69 -3.90
C MET A 134 10.94 6.68 -2.99
N THR A 135 12.28 6.71 -2.92
CA THR A 135 13.05 5.87 -1.99
C THR A 135 12.95 6.42 -0.57
N ASP A 136 13.20 7.71 -0.36
CA ASP A 136 13.18 8.35 0.94
C ASP A 136 11.82 8.21 1.64
N TRP A 137 10.73 8.34 0.87
CA TRP A 137 9.37 8.20 1.39
C TRP A 137 9.07 6.77 1.87
N GLU A 138 9.57 5.74 1.19
CA GLU A 138 9.37 4.35 1.62
C GLU A 138 10.17 4.02 2.88
N GLU A 139 11.42 4.49 2.95
CA GLU A 139 12.29 4.19 4.07
C GLU A 139 11.93 4.98 5.34
N THR A 140 11.47 6.22 5.19
CA THR A 140 11.31 7.15 6.32
C THR A 140 9.89 7.70 6.51
N GLY A 141 8.97 7.44 5.58
CA GLY A 141 7.65 8.08 5.56
C GLY A 141 7.69 9.58 5.27
N SER A 142 8.85 10.15 4.91
CA SER A 142 9.06 11.59 4.72
C SER A 142 9.75 11.92 3.40
N PHE A 143 9.36 13.03 2.76
CA PHE A 143 10.07 13.56 1.60
C PHE A 143 11.25 14.42 2.10
N ARG A 144 12.48 13.93 1.90
CA ARG A 144 13.76 14.45 2.40
C ARG A 144 14.10 13.98 3.82
N SER A 145 14.57 12.74 3.94
CA SER A 145 15.41 12.39 5.10
C SER A 145 16.75 13.11 4.93
N LYS A 146 17.02 14.09 5.78
CA LYS A 146 18.39 14.58 6.01
C LYS A 146 19.18 13.66 6.96
N VAL A 147 18.64 12.48 7.26
CA VAL A 147 19.10 11.58 8.31
C VAL A 147 19.59 10.29 7.65
N PRO A 148 20.90 9.97 7.71
CA PRO A 148 21.44 8.74 7.17
C PRO A 148 20.81 7.48 7.81
N PRO A 149 20.70 6.35 7.08
CA PRO A 149 20.05 5.12 7.58
C PRO A 149 20.61 4.55 8.88
N GLU A 150 21.84 4.92 9.28
CA GLU A 150 22.49 4.49 10.53
C GLU A 150 21.90 5.16 11.79
N GLU A 151 21.15 6.27 11.66
CA GLU A 151 20.53 6.99 12.78
C GLU A 151 19.07 6.57 13.05
N LEU A 152 18.51 5.64 12.26
CA LEU A 152 17.23 5.00 12.57
C LEU A 152 17.46 3.98 13.68
N ALA A 153 17.55 4.48 14.93
CA ALA A 153 17.56 3.63 16.11
C ALA A 153 16.40 2.61 16.02
N PRO A 154 16.62 1.34 16.39
CA PRO A 154 15.52 0.39 16.50
C PRO A 154 14.47 1.00 17.42
N ALA A 155 13.20 0.99 16.99
CA ALA A 155 12.08 1.57 17.72
C ALA A 155 12.25 1.30 19.21
N ALA A 156 12.44 2.37 19.99
CA ALA A 156 12.58 2.26 21.42
C ALA A 156 11.38 1.44 21.93
N PRO A 157 11.59 0.40 22.75
CA PRO A 157 10.47 -0.31 23.35
C PRO A 157 9.59 0.73 24.04
N GLU A 158 8.28 0.65 23.78
CA GLU A 158 7.29 1.57 24.36
C GLU A 158 7.59 1.80 25.84
N PRO A 159 7.51 3.04 26.35
CA PRO A 159 7.70 3.28 27.76
C PRO A 159 6.65 2.46 28.51
N MET A 160 7.09 1.38 29.16
CA MET A 160 6.25 0.62 30.06
C MET A 160 5.77 1.61 31.11
N LEU A 161 4.46 1.81 31.17
CA LEU A 161 3.81 2.59 32.23
C LEU A 161 4.34 2.09 33.57
N GLU A 162 5.09 2.95 34.24
CA GLU A 162 5.80 2.70 35.51
C GLU A 162 4.86 2.41 36.70
N SER A 163 3.56 2.21 36.43
CA SER A 163 2.49 2.07 37.42
C SER A 163 2.06 0.63 37.71
N GLU A 164 2.69 -0.40 37.14
CA GLU A 164 2.27 -1.80 37.37
C GLU A 164 3.34 -2.73 37.97
N LEU A 165 4.46 -2.20 38.48
CA LEU A 165 5.38 -3.05 39.24
C LEU A 165 4.80 -3.33 40.64
N PRO A 166 4.46 -4.58 41.00
CA PRO A 166 4.06 -4.90 42.37
C PRO A 166 5.22 -4.59 43.33
N PRO A 167 4.93 -4.13 44.56
CA PRO A 167 5.97 -3.77 45.51
C PRO A 167 6.92 -4.95 45.76
N LEU A 168 8.22 -4.70 45.66
CA LEU A 168 9.26 -5.69 45.93
C LEU A 168 9.06 -6.27 47.35
N PRO A 169 9.12 -7.61 47.52
CA PRO A 169 9.04 -8.20 48.84
C PRO A 169 10.23 -7.74 49.69
N ALA A 170 9.98 -7.46 50.96
CA ALA A 170 11.00 -7.02 51.90
C ALA A 170 12.15 -8.04 51.98
N PRO A 171 13.42 -7.59 52.04
CA PRO A 171 14.56 -8.49 52.14
C PRO A 171 14.47 -9.32 53.44
N PRO A 172 14.86 -10.60 53.40
CA PRO A 172 14.81 -11.47 54.57
C PRO A 172 15.76 -10.95 55.65
N ALA A 173 15.27 -10.90 56.89
CA ALA A 173 16.06 -10.49 58.05
C ALA A 173 17.30 -11.38 58.16
N LEU A 174 18.48 -10.73 58.17
CA LEU A 174 19.76 -11.40 58.41
C LEU A 174 19.69 -12.04 59.80
N ARG A 175 19.77 -13.37 59.86
CA ARG A 175 20.00 -14.08 61.12
C ARG A 175 21.41 -13.72 61.58
N GLU A 176 21.51 -13.01 62.71
CA GLU A 176 22.76 -12.91 63.43
C GLU A 176 23.17 -14.33 63.84
N VAL A 177 24.27 -14.82 63.26
CA VAL A 177 24.95 -16.02 63.71
C VAL A 177 25.92 -15.57 64.79
N SER A 178 25.55 -15.77 66.05
CA SER A 178 26.47 -15.66 67.17
C SER A 178 27.50 -16.79 67.08
N ILE A 179 28.78 -16.42 67.16
CA ILE A 179 29.95 -17.31 67.18
C ILE A 179 29.90 -18.22 68.42
#